data_AF-A0A151AVS2-F1
#
_entry.id   AF-A0A151AVS2-F1
#
_cell.length_a   1.000
_cell.length_b   1.000
_cell.length_c   1.000
_cell.angle_alpha   90.00
_cell.angle_beta   90.00
_cell.angle_gamma   90.00
#
_symmetry.space_group_name_H-M   'P 1'
#
loop_
_entity.id
_entity.type
_entity.pdbx_description
1 polymer ?
#
loop_
_entity_poly.entity_id
_entity_poly.type
_entity_poly.pdbx_seq_one_letter_code
_entity_poly.pdbx_strand_id
1 'polypeptide(L)'
;MNVLTLDHTTQIVPQAEDPALEVDGLVKSYGKVVAVCGISFLVPKGQVVGLLGPNGAGKSTTIKVCLGLTRPTQGIVRVFGSTPVTVEARRRIHRLVPRLVPGIYRSWWEQA
;
A
#
# COMPACT_ATOMS: atom_id res chain seq x y z
N MET A 1 -17.91 -22.51 15.66
CA MET A 1 -17.66 -23.89 15.19
C MET A 1 -17.64 -23.82 13.68
N ASN A 2 -16.47 -23.55 13.10
CA ASN A 2 -16.36 -23.30 11.66
C ASN A 2 -15.72 -24.52 11.00
N VAL A 3 -16.53 -25.17 10.16
CA VAL A 3 -16.10 -26.24 9.25
C VAL A 3 -15.19 -25.60 8.20
N LEU A 4 -13.95 -26.07 8.12
CA LEU A 4 -12.99 -25.72 7.08
C LEU A 4 -13.16 -26.72 5.93
N THR A 5 -13.73 -26.26 4.83
CA THR A 5 -13.62 -26.96 3.55
C THR A 5 -12.23 -26.67 2.98
N LEU A 6 -11.45 -27.70 2.66
CA LEU A 6 -10.11 -27.58 2.10
C LEU A 6 -10.19 -27.50 0.57
N ASP A 7 -9.93 -26.33 0.02
CA ASP A 7 -9.61 -26.13 -1.39
C ASP A 7 -8.19 -25.54 -1.53
N HIS A 8 -7.35 -26.24 -2.30
CA HIS A 8 -5.93 -25.94 -2.50
C HIS A 8 -5.72 -24.72 -3.42
N THR A 9 -6.13 -23.51 -3.03
CA THR A 9 -5.63 -22.24 -3.59
C THR A 9 -5.85 -21.05 -2.63
N THR A 10 -5.83 -21.28 -1.32
CA THR A 10 -6.12 -20.21 -0.35
C THR A 10 -4.92 -19.26 -0.24
N GLN A 11 -4.95 -18.15 -0.97
CA GLN A 11 -4.22 -16.96 -0.56
C GLN A 11 -4.72 -16.57 0.83
N ILE A 12 -3.81 -16.46 1.79
CA ILE A 12 -4.11 -15.94 3.13
C ILE A 12 -4.34 -14.43 2.96
N VAL A 13 -5.55 -14.05 2.58
CA VAL A 13 -6.05 -12.68 2.79
C VAL A 13 -6.72 -12.72 4.15
N PRO A 14 -6.14 -12.11 5.21
CA PRO A 14 -6.85 -11.97 6.46
C PRO A 14 -8.15 -11.23 6.15
N GLN A 15 -9.28 -11.85 6.45
CA GLN A 15 -10.59 -11.23 6.39
C GLN A 15 -10.68 -10.21 7.53
N ALA A 16 -9.94 -9.12 7.40
CA ALA A 16 -10.01 -8.00 8.32
C ALA A 16 -11.28 -7.23 7.95
N GLU A 17 -12.26 -7.23 8.85
CA GLU A 17 -13.54 -6.52 8.64
C GLU A 17 -13.35 -5.00 8.42
N ASP A 18 -12.15 -4.46 8.67
CA ASP A 18 -11.75 -3.09 8.34
C ASP A 18 -10.20 -2.98 8.24
N PRO A 19 -9.60 -3.21 7.06
CA PRO A 19 -8.15 -3.16 6.89
C PRO A 19 -7.60 -1.72 6.95
N ALA A 20 -6.36 -1.57 7.44
CA ALA A 20 -5.67 -0.28 7.40
C ALA A 20 -5.27 0.12 5.97
N LEU A 21 -4.92 -0.85 5.13
CA LEU A 21 -4.61 -0.66 3.72
C LEU A 21 -5.26 -1.77 2.89
N GLU A 22 -5.96 -1.39 1.85
CA GLU A 22 -6.51 -2.26 0.82
C GLU A 22 -5.90 -1.85 -0.52
N VAL A 23 -5.30 -2.81 -1.21
CA VAL A 23 -4.76 -2.65 -2.56
C VAL A 23 -5.41 -3.72 -3.42
N ASP A 24 -6.04 -3.32 -4.51
CA ASP A 24 -6.70 -4.23 -5.44
C ASP A 24 -6.35 -3.90 -6.89
N GLY A 25 -5.76 -4.87 -7.59
CA GLY A 25 -5.40 -4.79 -9.00
C GLY A 25 -4.45 -3.64 -9.33
N LEU A 26 -3.58 -3.25 -8.40
CA LEU A 26 -2.77 -2.05 -8.53
C LEU A 26 -1.78 -2.18 -9.69
N VAL A 27 -1.96 -1.31 -10.69
CA VAL A 27 -1.02 -1.12 -11.79
C VAL A 27 -0.46 0.30 -11.71
N LYS A 28 0.84 0.44 -11.88
CA LYS A 28 1.48 1.75 -12.05
C LYS A 28 2.48 1.71 -13.20
N SER A 29 2.23 2.55 -14.20
CA SER A 29 3.10 2.73 -15.36
C SER A 29 3.63 4.17 -15.43
N TYR A 30 4.87 4.31 -15.86
CA TYR A 30 5.54 5.58 -16.17
C TYR A 30 5.96 5.55 -17.64
N GLY A 31 5.16 6.18 -18.51
CA GLY A 31 5.34 6.05 -19.95
C GLY A 31 5.29 4.58 -20.38
N LYS A 32 6.39 4.08 -20.94
CA LYS A 32 6.51 2.69 -21.42
C LYS A 32 6.88 1.67 -20.32
N VAL A 33 7.25 2.12 -19.13
CA VAL A 33 7.72 1.24 -18.05
C VAL A 33 6.58 0.90 -17.10
N VAL A 34 6.27 -0.38 -16.92
CA VAL A 34 5.34 -0.88 -15.90
C VAL A 34 6.12 -1.09 -14.61
N ALA A 35 5.92 -0.21 -13.63
CA ALA A 35 6.62 -0.26 -12.34
C ALA A 35 5.91 -1.13 -11.30
N VAL A 36 4.60 -1.32 -11.43
CA VAL A 36 3.79 -2.25 -10.62
C VAL A 36 2.78 -2.91 -11.54
N CYS A 37 2.66 -4.23 -11.49
CA CYS A 37 1.85 -5.04 -12.41
C CYS A 37 0.78 -5.85 -11.66
N GLY A 38 -0.38 -5.24 -11.40
CA GLY A 38 -1.60 -5.95 -10.97
C GLY A 38 -1.53 -6.60 -9.60
N ILE A 39 -0.94 -5.94 -8.60
CA ILE A 39 -0.83 -6.52 -7.25
C ILE A 39 -2.10 -6.26 -6.42
N SER A 40 -2.50 -7.25 -5.62
CA SER A 40 -3.60 -7.13 -4.64
C SER A 40 -3.15 -7.66 -3.29
N PHE A 41 -3.44 -6.93 -2.20
CA PHE A 41 -3.19 -7.36 -0.83
C PHE A 41 -3.94 -6.49 0.19
N LEU A 42 -4.12 -7.03 1.40
CA LEU A 42 -4.70 -6.33 2.54
C LEU A 42 -3.67 -6.22 3.67
N VAL A 43 -3.64 -5.07 4.35
CA VAL A 43 -2.91 -4.90 5.61
C VAL A 43 -3.90 -4.64 6.73
N PRO A 44 -4.06 -5.57 7.68
CA PRO A 44 -4.90 -5.36 8.86
C PRO A 44 -4.38 -4.21 9.72
N LYS A 45 -5.28 -3.59 10.50
CA LYS A 45 -4.91 -2.56 11.47
C LYS A 45 -3.92 -3.10 12.51
N GLY A 46 -2.95 -2.27 12.89
CA GLY A 46 -1.93 -2.62 13.90
C GLY A 46 -0.81 -3.53 13.39
N GLN A 47 -0.84 -3.99 12.14
CA GLN A 47 0.25 -4.78 11.58
C GLN A 47 1.34 -3.92 10.95
N VAL A 48 2.57 -4.42 11.06
CA VAL A 48 3.74 -3.89 10.35
C VAL A 48 4.09 -4.86 9.23
N VAL A 49 4.11 -4.36 7.99
CA VAL A 49 4.38 -5.19 6.79
C VAL A 49 5.60 -4.65 6.07
N GLY A 50 6.51 -5.55 5.70
CA GLY A 50 7.68 -5.25 4.87
C GLY A 50 7.43 -5.58 3.41
N LEU A 51 7.71 -4.63 2.51
CA LEU A 51 7.79 -4.88 1.07
C LEU A 51 9.22 -5.28 0.71
N LEU A 52 9.43 -6.54 0.31
CA LEU A 52 10.74 -7.10 -0.02
C LEU A 52 10.85 -7.42 -1.51
N GLY A 53 12.06 -7.34 -2.05
CA GLY A 53 12.34 -7.64 -3.45
C GLY A 53 13.56 -6.89 -4.01
N PRO A 54 14.08 -7.26 -5.19
CA PRO A 54 15.26 -6.63 -5.79
C PRO A 54 15.02 -5.17 -6.19
N ASN A 55 16.10 -4.44 -6.52
CA ASN A 55 15.99 -3.09 -7.06
C ASN A 55 15.18 -3.11 -8.36
N GLY A 56 14.29 -2.13 -8.52
CA GLY A 56 13.37 -2.07 -9.67
C GLY A 56 12.08 -2.89 -9.54
N ALA A 57 11.92 -3.72 -8.50
CA ALA A 57 10.71 -4.55 -8.31
C ALA A 57 9.41 -3.79 -7.98
N GLY A 58 9.42 -2.45 -7.98
CA GLY A 58 8.22 -1.65 -7.73
C GLY A 58 7.94 -1.25 -6.27
N LYS A 59 8.74 -1.69 -5.28
CA LYS A 59 8.53 -1.43 -3.84
C LYS A 59 8.24 0.04 -3.51
N SER A 60 9.15 0.95 -3.88
CA SER A 60 9.01 2.38 -3.62
C SER A 60 7.84 2.99 -4.39
N THR A 61 7.54 2.46 -5.57
CA THR A 61 6.37 2.88 -6.37
C THR A 61 5.07 2.51 -5.66
N THR A 62 4.96 1.27 -5.17
CA THR A 62 3.81 0.80 -4.38
C THR A 62 3.61 1.69 -3.15
N ILE A 63 4.68 1.96 -2.39
CA ILE A 63 4.61 2.84 -1.21
C ILE A 63 4.13 4.25 -1.60
N LYS A 64 4.66 4.84 -2.68
CA LYS A 64 4.24 6.17 -3.15
C LYS A 64 2.75 6.20 -3.53
N VAL A 65 2.22 5.14 -4.14
CA VAL A 65 0.79 5.06 -4.46
C VAL A 65 -0.04 4.95 -3.17
N CYS A 66 0.35 4.09 -2.24
CA CYS A 66 -0.35 3.91 -0.97
C CYS A 66 -0.36 5.18 -0.10
N LEU A 67 0.73 5.95 -0.12
CA LEU A 67 0.80 7.26 0.55
C LEU A 67 0.06 8.37 -0.20
N GLY A 68 -0.51 8.08 -1.37
CA GLY A 68 -1.20 9.07 -2.20
C GLY A 68 -0.27 10.09 -2.86
N LEU A 69 1.05 9.85 -2.87
CA LEU A 69 2.05 10.73 -3.49
C LEU A 69 2.01 10.63 -5.02
N THR A 70 1.56 9.51 -5.56
CA THR A 70 1.26 9.32 -6.98
C THR A 70 -0.04 8.56 -7.17
N ARG A 71 -0.73 8.79 -8.29
CA ARG A 71 -1.97 8.07 -8.62
C ARG A 71 -1.64 6.70 -9.22
N PRO A 72 -2.43 5.65 -8.93
CA PRO A 72 -2.37 4.41 -9.71
C PRO A 72 -2.70 4.69 -11.18
N THR A 73 -2.17 3.86 -12.08
CA THR A 73 -2.60 3.87 -13.49
C THR A 73 -3.89 3.06 -13.65
N GLN A 74 -4.00 1.95 -12.93
CA GLN A 74 -5.23 1.15 -12.79
C GLN A 74 -5.29 0.54 -11.38
N GLY A 75 -6.46 0.04 -11.01
CA GLY A 75 -6.71 -0.54 -9.69
C GLY A 75 -7.06 0.51 -8.63
N ILE A 76 -7.28 0.02 -7.42
CA ILE A 76 -7.78 0.81 -6.30
C ILE A 76 -6.81 0.67 -5.12
N VAL A 77 -6.63 1.79 -4.42
CA VAL A 77 -5.98 1.80 -3.11
C VAL A 77 -6.86 2.55 -2.12
N ARG A 78 -7.10 1.93 -0.96
CA ARG A 78 -7.79 2.56 0.17
C ARG A 78 -6.94 2.49 1.43
N VAL A 79 -6.84 3.60 2.14
CA VAL A 79 -6.18 3.70 3.44
C VAL A 79 -7.25 4.08 4.45
N PHE A 80 -7.51 3.19 5.43
CA PHE A 80 -8.64 3.31 6.35
C PHE A 80 -9.96 3.62 5.63
N GLY A 81 -10.27 2.85 4.57
CA GLY A 81 -11.49 2.99 3.77
C GLY A 81 -11.53 4.19 2.81
N SER A 82 -10.50 5.06 2.78
CA SER A 82 -10.48 6.27 1.95
C SER A 82 -9.41 6.23 0.86
N THR A 83 -9.70 6.77 -0.33
CA THR A 83 -8.69 6.86 -1.40
C THR A 83 -7.60 7.88 -1.05
N PRO A 84 -6.32 7.50 -1.00
CA PRO A 84 -5.23 8.32 -0.44
C PRO A 84 -4.86 9.55 -1.27
N VAL A 85 -5.33 9.65 -2.53
CA VAL A 85 -5.03 10.76 -3.45
C VAL A 85 -5.89 12.01 -3.22
N THR A 86 -6.90 11.90 -2.36
CA THR A 86 -7.80 12.99 -1.98
C THR A 86 -7.12 13.88 -0.92
N VAL A 87 -7.39 15.18 -0.89
CA VAL A 87 -6.69 16.19 -0.06
C VAL A 87 -6.87 15.92 1.46
N GLU A 88 -8.00 15.33 1.81
CA GLU A 88 -8.53 14.96 3.10
C GLU A 88 -7.83 13.69 3.59
N ALA A 89 -7.73 12.68 2.72
CA ALA A 89 -7.00 11.45 3.00
C ALA A 89 -5.49 11.72 3.09
N ARG A 90 -4.92 12.56 2.21
CA ARG A 90 -3.53 13.03 2.31
C ARG A 90 -3.27 13.66 3.67
N ARG A 91 -4.12 14.57 4.14
CA ARG A 91 -3.96 15.19 5.48
C ARG A 91 -3.97 14.16 6.61
N ARG A 92 -4.79 13.11 6.53
CA ARG A 92 -4.83 12.04 7.53
C ARG A 92 -3.58 11.17 7.50
N ILE A 93 -3.11 10.78 6.32
CA ILE A 93 -1.89 9.98 6.13
C ILE A 93 -0.65 10.76 6.56
N HIS A 94 -0.50 12.02 6.13
CA HIS A 94 0.62 12.88 6.51
C HIS A 94 0.70 13.16 8.02
N ARG A 95 -0.40 13.12 8.76
CA ARG A 95 -0.38 13.21 10.24
C ARG A 95 0.10 11.92 10.91
N LEU A 96 -0.06 10.76 10.27
CA LEU A 96 0.32 9.46 10.81
C LEU A 96 1.80 9.13 10.56
N VAL A 97 2.34 9.50 9.40
CA VAL A 97 3.73 9.17 9.00
C VAL A 97 4.79 9.66 10.01
N PRO A 98 4.77 10.92 10.51
CA PRO A 98 5.74 11.38 11.50
C PRO A 98 5.64 10.66 12.85
N ARG A 99 4.47 10.09 13.18
CA ARG A 99 4.23 9.37 14.43
C ARG A 99 4.66 7.90 14.36
N LEU A 100 4.67 7.30 13.18
CA LEU A 100 4.95 5.87 13.00
C LEU A 100 6.44 5.56 12.80
N VAL A 101 7.26 6.54 12.38
CA VAL A 101 8.71 6.35 12.20
C VAL A 101 9.49 7.63 12.53
N PRO A 102 9.75 7.92 13.82
CA PRO A 102 10.58 9.06 14.21
C PRO A 102 12.01 8.89 13.65
N GLY A 103 12.51 9.86 12.87
CA GLY A 103 13.93 9.95 12.51
C GLY A 103 14.34 9.60 11.06
N ILE A 104 13.50 8.91 10.27
CA ILE A 104 13.88 8.53 8.88
C ILE A 104 13.78 9.70 7.88
N TYR A 105 13.00 10.73 8.20
CA TYR A 105 12.69 11.79 7.24
C TYR A 105 13.80 12.84 7.06
N ARG A 106 14.72 12.99 8.03
CA ARG A 106 15.68 14.11 8.02
C ARG A 106 16.79 13.94 6.97
N SER A 107 17.14 12.71 6.58
CA SER A 107 18.24 12.46 5.62
C SER A 107 17.81 12.38 4.15
N TRP A 108 16.51 12.23 3.85
CA TRP A 108 16.01 12.02 2.48
C TRP A 108 15.58 13.31 1.77
N TRP A 109 15.52 14.47 2.45
CA TRP A 109 15.08 15.76 1.86
C TRP A 109 16.24 16.72 1.53
N GLU A 110 17.46 16.50 2.03
CA GLU A 110 18.63 17.32 1.68
C GLU A 110 19.27 16.95 0.34
N GLN A 111 18.76 15.91 -0.34
CA GLN A 111 19.30 15.39 -1.60
C GLN A 111 18.28 15.42 -2.75
N ALA A 112 17.21 16.22 -2.65
CA ALA A 112 16.19 16.37 -3.68
C ALA A 112 16.03 17.83 -4.13
#